data_AF-A0A7C5QSU6-F1
#
_entry.id   AF-A0A7C5QSU6-F1
#
_cell.length_a   1.000
_cell.length_b   1.000
_cell.length_c   1.000
_cell.angle_alpha   90.00
_cell.angle_beta   90.00
_cell.angle_gamma   90.00
#
_symmetry.space_group_name_H-M   'P 1'
#
loop_
_entity.id
_entity.type
_entity.pdbx_description
1 polymer ?
#
loop_
_entity_poly.entity_id
_entity_poly.type
_entity_poly.pdbx_seq_one_letter_code
_entity_poly.pdbx_strand_id
1 'polypeptide(L)' 'DLQDIVVQMFPVVAEVLTSIQNQDGCRLARMSGSGATCFGLFHDFEQAKRAVANLEKSHANWWCVATRLGDIS' A
#
# COMPACT_ATOMS: atom_id res chain seq x y z
N ASP A 1 -11.84 -2.40 15.07
CA ASP A 1 -11.15 -1.88 13.89
C ASP A 1 -11.96 -2.32 12.66
N LEU A 2 -12.11 -1.47 11.64
CA LEU A 2 -12.83 -1.84 10.41
C LEU A 2 -11.96 -2.70 9.50
N GLN A 3 -10.63 -2.63 9.64
CA GLN A 3 -9.70 -3.39 8.81
C GLN A 3 -9.91 -4.91 8.93
N ASP A 4 -10.09 -5.43 10.15
CA ASP A 4 -10.28 -6.87 10.38
C ASP A 4 -11.57 -7.39 9.71
N ILE A 5 -12.64 -6.61 9.78
CA ILE A 5 -13.93 -6.92 9.16
C ILE A 5 -13.81 -6.93 7.62
N VAL A 6 -13.13 -5.93 7.06
CA VAL A 6 -12.93 -5.83 5.60
C VAL A 6 -12.00 -6.93 5.07
N VAL A 7 -10.93 -7.27 5.80
CA VAL A 7 -10.03 -8.38 5.43
C VAL A 7 -10.77 -9.73 5.42
N GLN A 8 -11.67 -9.96 6.37
CA GLN A 8 -12.49 -11.18 6.41
C GLN A 8 -13.51 -11.26 5.27
N MET A 9 -14.10 -10.13 4.86
CA MET A 9 -15.12 -10.10 3.80
C MET A 9 -14.53 -9.98 2.38
N PHE A 10 -13.35 -9.38 2.24
CA PHE A 10 -12.72 -9.08 0.96
C PHE A 10 -11.24 -9.51 0.96
N PRO A 11 -10.94 -10.77 0.60
CA PRO A 11 -9.59 -11.32 0.61
C PRO A 11 -8.58 -10.52 -0.22
N VAL A 12 -9.05 -9.82 -1.27
CA VAL A 12 -8.22 -8.93 -2.10
C VAL A 12 -7.58 -7.80 -1.30
N VAL A 13 -8.23 -7.32 -0.22
CA VAL A 13 -7.65 -6.29 0.64
C VAL A 13 -6.47 -6.85 1.44
N ALA A 14 -6.57 -8.11 1.88
CA ALA A 14 -5.47 -8.79 2.56
C ALA A 14 -4.28 -9.00 1.62
N GLU A 15 -4.54 -9.35 0.36
CA GLU A 15 -3.51 -9.48 -0.68
C GLU A 15 -2.79 -8.16 -0.90
N VAL A 16 -3.53 -7.06 -1.12
CA VAL A 16 -2.94 -5.73 -1.31
C VAL A 16 -2.08 -5.31 -0.12
N LEU A 17 -2.59 -5.45 1.10
CA LEU A 17 -1.84 -5.10 2.31
C LEU A 17 -0.57 -5.94 2.46
N THR A 18 -0.63 -7.23 2.17
CA THR A 18 0.52 -8.14 2.23
C THR A 18 1.55 -7.79 1.15
N SER A 19 1.11 -7.53 -0.08
CA SER A 19 1.99 -7.12 -1.18
C SER A 19 2.71 -5.79 -0.89
N ILE A 20 2.04 -4.83 -0.25
CA ILE A 20 2.66 -3.56 0.20
C ILE A 20 3.64 -3.81 1.36
N GLN A 21 3.25 -4.59 2.36
CA GLN A 21 4.07 -4.89 3.55
C GLN A 21 5.38 -5.60 3.18
N ASN A 22 5.37 -6.41 2.13
CA ASN A 22 6.53 -7.17 1.63
C ASN A 22 7.50 -6.34 0.77
N GLN A 23 7.21 -5.05 0.50
CA GLN A 23 8.13 -4.21 -0.26
C GLN A 23 9.29 -3.72 0.62
N ASP A 24 10.47 -3.62 0.01
CA ASP A 24 11.67 -3.10 0.66
C ASP A 24 11.43 -1.69 1.21
N GLY A 25 11.78 -1.49 2.48
CA GLY A 25 11.64 -0.18 3.13
C GLY A 25 10.26 0.15 3.65
N CYS A 26 9.27 -0.73 3.47
CA CYS A 26 7.95 -0.57 4.06
C CYS A 26 8.05 -0.62 5.60
N ARG A 27 7.44 0.38 6.26
CA ARG A 27 7.37 0.51 7.73
C ARG A 27 5.96 0.22 8.24
N LEU A 28 4.96 0.45 7.40
CA LEU A 28 3.55 0.28 7.74
C LEU A 28 2.74 0.08 6.46
N ALA A 29 1.94 -0.98 6.38
CA ALA A 29 0.86 -1.10 5.40
C ALA A 29 -0.50 -1.06 6.12
N ARG A 30 -1.40 -0.17 5.69
CA ARG A 30 -2.73 -0.02 6.29
C ARG A 30 -3.77 0.37 5.24
N MET A 31 -5.02 0.12 5.60
CA MET A 31 -6.17 0.66 4.88
C MET A 31 -6.42 2.10 5.33
N SER A 32 -6.81 2.98 4.42
CA SER A 32 -7.29 4.32 4.76
C SER A 32 -8.81 4.30 4.99
N GLY A 33 -9.26 4.77 6.15
CA GLY A 33 -10.69 4.95 6.47
C GLY A 33 -11.53 3.64 6.41
N SER A 34 -12.73 3.73 5.84
CA SER A 34 -13.67 2.61 5.64
C SER A 34 -13.36 1.71 4.42
N GLY A 35 -12.20 1.88 3.78
CA GLY A 35 -11.79 1.15 2.58
C GLY A 35 -12.21 1.82 1.26
N ALA A 36 -11.66 1.42 0.09
CA ALA A 36 -10.78 0.28 -0.22
C ALA A 36 -9.30 0.65 -0.52
N THR A 37 -8.91 1.91 -0.29
CA THR A 37 -7.55 2.36 -0.59
C THR A 37 -6.58 1.87 0.48
N CYS A 38 -5.59 1.08 0.05
CA CYS A 38 -4.47 0.66 0.89
C CYS A 38 -3.25 1.55 0.62
N PHE A 39 -2.46 1.83 1.65
CA PHE A 39 -1.24 2.63 1.52
C PHE A 39 -0.09 2.01 2.32
N GLY A 40 1.13 2.33 1.89
CA GLY A 40 2.37 1.96 2.57
C GLY A 40 3.16 3.21 2.97
N LEU A 41 3.70 3.24 4.19
CA LEU A 41 4.70 4.22 4.59
C LEU A 41 6.09 3.62 4.38
N PHE A 42 6.95 4.36 3.68
CA PHE A 42 8.30 3.93 3.34
C PHE A 42 9.33 4.83 4.01
N HIS A 43 10.52 4.28 4.25
CA HIS A 43 11.62 5.02 4.86
C HIS A 43 12.07 6.24 4.04
N ASP A 44 12.03 6.15 2.71
CA ASP A 44 12.25 7.28 1.82
C ASP A 44 11.46 7.15 0.50
N PHE A 45 11.49 8.23 -0.28
CA PHE A 45 10.75 8.33 -1.53
C PHE A 45 11.30 7.39 -2.63
N GLU A 46 12.59 7.07 -2.62
CA GLU A 46 13.17 6.14 -3.59
C GLU A 46 12.68 4.71 -3.36
N GLN A 47 12.54 4.30 -2.10
CA GLN A 47 11.95 3.02 -1.72
C GLN A 47 10.46 2.95 -2.08
N ALA A 48 9.70 4.04 -1.88
CA ALA A 48 8.32 4.12 -2.34
C ALA A 48 8.17 3.97 -3.87
N LYS A 49 9.05 4.60 -4.66
CA LYS A 49 9.04 4.45 -6.13
C LYS A 49 9.38 3.03 -6.58
N ARG A 50 10.35 2.37 -5.92
CA ARG A 50 10.67 0.96 -6.19
C ARG A 50 9.50 0.04 -5.87
N ALA A 51 8.81 0.29 -4.77
CA ALA A 51 7.61 -0.43 -4.40
C ALA A 51 6.53 -0.33 -5.49
N VAL A 52 6.26 0.86 -6.03
CA VAL A 52 5.33 1.04 -7.16
C VAL A 52 5.76 0.21 -8.36
N ALA A 53 7.02 0.34 -8.80
CA ALA A 53 7.52 -0.38 -9.96
C ALA A 53 7.47 -1.92 -9.78
N ASN A 54 7.66 -2.42 -8.56
CA ASN A 54 7.53 -3.84 -8.26
C ASN A 54 6.07 -4.30 -8.28
N LEU A 55 5.18 -3.54 -7.63
CA LEU A 55 3.76 -3.86 -7.54
C LEU A 55 3.09 -3.85 -8.93
N GLU A 56 3.42 -2.87 -9.77
CA GLU A 56 2.92 -2.81 -11.15
C GLU A 56 3.41 -4.01 -12.00
N LYS A 57 4.61 -4.53 -11.73
CA LYS A 57 5.12 -5.74 -12.41
C LYS A 57 4.44 -7.01 -11.93
N SER A 58 4.21 -7.16 -10.62
CA SER A 58 3.58 -8.36 -10.04
C SER A 58 2.06 -8.36 -10.20
N HIS A 59 1.45 -7.18 -10.30
CA HIS A 59 0.01 -6.98 -10.37
C HIS A 59 -0.32 -5.91 -11.42
N ALA A 60 -0.21 -6.27 -12.70
CA ALA A 60 -0.36 -5.34 -13.83
C ALA A 60 -1.72 -4.62 -13.91
N ASN A 61 -2.74 -5.11 -13.20
CA ASN A 61 -4.06 -4.50 -13.09
C ASN A 61 -4.20 -3.52 -11.91
N TRP A 62 -3.17 -3.34 -11.08
CA TRP A 62 -3.20 -2.44 -9.94
C TRP A 62 -2.71 -1.05 -10.33
N TRP A 63 -3.42 -0.03 -9.83
CA TRP A 63 -2.97 1.35 -9.91
C TRP A 63 -2.18 1.68 -8.64
N CYS A 64 -0.92 2.10 -8.81
CA CYS A 64 -0.02 2.45 -7.72
C CYS A 64 0.60 3.83 -7.99
N VAL A 65 0.80 4.64 -6.95
CA VAL A 65 1.49 5.93 -7.07
C VAL A 65 2.35 6.20 -5.83
N ALA A 66 3.58 6.65 -6.06
CA ALA A 66 4.49 7.04 -4.97
C ALA A 66 4.27 8.52 -4.65
N THR A 67 3.98 8.83 -3.39
CA THR A 67 3.72 10.21 -2.93
C THR A 67 4.61 10.56 -1.74
N ARG A 68 4.69 11.85 -1.41
CA ARG A 68 5.36 12.36 -0.20
C ARG A 68 4.31 12.80 0.82
N LEU A 69 4.54 12.48 2.09
CA LEU A 69 3.65 12.89 3.16
C LEU A 69 3.95 14.35 3.55
N GLY A 70 3.02 15.25 3.27
CA GLY A 70 3.10 16.66 3.65
C GLY A 70 4.07 17.47 2.78
N ASP A 71 3.60 17.96 1.64
CA ASP A 71 4.18 19.14 1.01
C ASP A 71 3.38 20.34 1.53
N ILE A 72 3.89 20.98 2.59
CA ILE A 72 3.36 22.28 3.06
C ILE A 72 4.25 23.33 2.39
N SER A 73 4.04 23.54 1.10
CA SER A 73 4.57 24.72 0.40
C SER A 73 3.66 25.90 0.66
#